data_AF-A0A5E4M7B9-F1
#
_entry.id   AF-A0A5E4M7B9-F1
#
_cell.length_a   1.000
_cell.length_b   1.000
_cell.length_c   1.000
_cell.angle_alpha   90.00
_cell.angle_beta   90.00
_cell.angle_gamma   90.00
#
_symmetry.space_group_name_H-M   'P 1'
#
loop_
_entity.id
_entity.type
_entity.pdbx_description
1 polymer ?
#
loop_
_entity_poly.entity_id
_entity_poly.type
_entity_poly.pdbx_seq_one_letter_code
_entity_poly.pdbx_strand_id
1 'polypeptide(L)'
;MKQCRAYSGADIDSDYNLIVLVAKLKLKTLKKNKIQNRLNLDKLKQEDIRTKFAIECNNAINNHWQDGVKRKNQWITEEIITLMEQRRKFKNSNITKQKVKRWKEYVEELYNGNLNESVLEKEEIVKKDDKGE
;
A
#
# COMPACT_ATOMS: atom_id res chain seq x y z
N MET A 1 16.17 -35.70 -30.57
CA MET A 1 16.57 -35.39 -31.95
C MET A 1 15.29 -35.40 -32.78
N LYS A 2 14.88 -34.30 -33.42
CA LYS A 2 13.58 -34.28 -34.12
C LYS A 2 13.73 -34.72 -35.57
N GLN A 3 14.72 -34.19 -36.28
CA GLN A 3 15.01 -34.53 -37.67
C GLN A 3 16.50 -34.39 -37.93
N CYS A 4 17.06 -35.32 -38.69
CA CYS A 4 18.42 -35.27 -39.25
C CYS A 4 18.29 -35.61 -40.73
N ARG A 5 18.87 -34.79 -41.61
CA ARG A 5 18.90 -35.04 -43.06
C ARG A 5 20.30 -34.82 -43.59
N ALA A 6 20.78 -35.79 -44.36
CA ALA A 6 21.97 -35.64 -45.18
C ALA A 6 21.52 -35.28 -46.60
N TYR A 7 22.12 -34.25 -47.18
CA TYR A 7 21.80 -33.77 -48.53
C TYR A 7 22.91 -34.18 -49.48
N SER A 8 22.85 -35.43 -49.95
CA SER A 8 23.73 -35.92 -51.01
C SER A 8 23.36 -35.25 -52.33
N GLY A 9 24.30 -34.55 -52.96
CA GLY A 9 24.06 -33.80 -54.20
C GLY A 9 23.62 -32.35 -54.00
N ALA A 10 23.85 -31.78 -52.81
CA ALA A 10 23.87 -30.33 -52.69
C ALA A 10 25.03 -29.76 -53.51
N ASP A 11 24.84 -28.59 -54.11
CA ASP A 11 25.86 -27.91 -54.93
C ASP A 11 26.96 -27.31 -54.04
N ILE A 12 27.84 -28.19 -53.57
CA ILE A 12 28.99 -27.89 -52.71
C ILE A 12 30.24 -28.55 -53.29
N ASP A 13 31.31 -27.76 -53.38
CA ASP A 13 32.65 -28.20 -53.80
C ASP A 13 33.38 -28.89 -52.64
N SER A 14 32.74 -29.89 -52.03
CA SER A 14 33.28 -30.63 -50.89
C SER A 14 32.91 -32.11 -51.00
N ASP A 15 33.87 -32.99 -50.76
CA ASP A 15 33.70 -34.45 -50.83
C ASP A 15 32.80 -35.02 -49.71
N TYR A 16 32.29 -34.16 -48.82
CA TYR A 16 31.44 -34.55 -47.71
C TYR A 16 30.02 -34.01 -47.85
N ASN A 17 29.04 -34.86 -47.55
CA ASN A 17 27.63 -34.48 -47.58
C ASN A 17 27.27 -33.50 -46.45
N LEU A 18 26.50 -32.47 -46.78
CA LEU A 18 25.92 -31.56 -45.78
C LEU A 18 24.92 -32.29 -44.90
N ILE A 19 25.07 -32.16 -43.59
CA ILE A 19 24.15 -32.70 -42.60
C ILE A 19 23.45 -31.55 -41.89
N VAL A 20 22.13 -31.52 -41.97
CA VAL A 20 21.29 -30.56 -41.23
C VAL A 20 20.57 -31.30 -40.11
N LEU A 21 20.72 -30.77 -38.89
CA LEU A 21 20.14 -31.31 -37.68
C LEU A 21 19.18 -30.30 -37.03
N VAL A 22 17.95 -30.75 -36.76
CA VAL A 22 17.01 -30.02 -35.90
C VAL A 22 16.89 -30.74 -34.56
N ALA A 23 17.45 -30.12 -33.52
CA ALA A 23 17.35 -30.59 -32.14
C ALA A 23 16.51 -29.63 -31.28
N LYS A 24 15.56 -30.19 -30.52
CA LYS A 24 14.87 -29.46 -29.44
C LYS A 24 15.62 -29.75 -28.14
N LEU A 25 16.31 -28.74 -27.61
CA LEU A 25 17.02 -28.84 -26.34
C LEU A 25 16.10 -28.37 -25.20
N LYS A 26 16.05 -29.14 -24.11
CA LYS A 26 15.48 -28.68 -22.83
C LYS A 26 16.64 -28.31 -21.92
N LEU A 27 16.83 -27.01 -21.72
CA LEU A 27 17.87 -26.50 -20.84
C LEU A 27 17.45 -26.71 -19.37
N LYS A 28 18.41 -27.07 -18.52
CA LYS A 28 18.20 -27.11 -17.07
C LYS A 28 18.20 -25.68 -16.54
N THR A 29 17.26 -25.37 -15.65
CA THR A 29 17.29 -24.13 -14.88
C THR A 29 18.35 -24.25 -13.78
N LEU A 30 19.35 -23.38 -13.80
CA LEU A 30 20.34 -23.30 -12.73
C LEU A 30 19.71 -22.59 -11.53
N LYS A 31 19.63 -23.27 -10.38
CA LYS A 31 19.23 -22.62 -9.13
C LYS A 31 20.33 -21.62 -8.76
N LYS A 32 20.06 -20.33 -8.88
CA LYS A 32 20.94 -19.29 -8.34
C LYS A 32 20.94 -19.43 -6.81
N ASN A 33 22.11 -19.44 -6.20
CA ASN A 33 22.21 -19.30 -4.75
C ASN A 33 21.54 -17.99 -4.37
N LYS A 34 20.44 -18.06 -3.62
CA LYS A 34 19.83 -16.88 -3.03
C LYS A 34 20.82 -16.36 -1.99
N ILE A 35 21.54 -15.30 -2.32
CA ILE A 35 22.28 -14.54 -1.31
C ILE A 35 21.21 -14.03 -0.35
N GLN A 36 21.21 -14.55 0.88
CA GLN A 36 20.34 -14.01 1.91
C GLN A 36 20.90 -12.64 2.27
N ASN A 37 20.21 -11.58 1.86
CA ASN A 37 20.52 -10.23 2.34
C ASN A 37 20.07 -10.13 3.80
N ARG A 38 20.83 -10.73 4.71
CA ARG A 38 20.69 -10.50 6.14
C ARG A 38 21.41 -9.22 6.49
N LEU A 39 20.72 -8.32 7.16
CA LEU A 39 21.36 -7.14 7.73
C LEU A 39 22.32 -7.58 8.83
N ASN A 40 23.57 -7.13 8.78
CA ASN A 40 24.52 -7.35 9.85
C ASN A 40 24.25 -6.34 10.98
N LEU A 41 23.55 -6.80 12.01
CA LEU A 41 23.18 -5.97 13.17
C LEU A 41 24.35 -5.75 14.15
N ASP A 42 25.44 -6.52 14.05
CA ASP A 42 26.58 -6.37 14.97
C ASP A 42 27.26 -5.01 14.82
N LYS A 43 27.18 -4.41 13.63
CA LYS A 43 27.70 -3.06 13.36
C LYS A 43 26.96 -1.96 14.13
N LEU A 44 25.70 -2.20 14.52
CA LEU A 44 24.89 -1.25 15.31
C LEU A 44 25.22 -1.29 16.80
N LYS A 45 26.07 -2.21 17.26
CA LYS A 45 26.54 -2.25 18.66
C LYS A 45 27.56 -1.15 18.97
N GLN A 46 28.21 -0.59 17.95
CA GLN A 46 29.11 0.55 18.11
C GLN A 46 28.30 1.84 18.23
N GLU A 47 28.59 2.64 19.26
CA GLU A 47 27.80 3.82 19.61
C GLU A 47 27.82 4.90 18.51
N ASP A 48 28.97 5.11 17.87
CA ASP A 48 29.13 6.08 16.79
C ASP A 48 28.25 5.74 15.57
N ILE A 49 28.24 4.44 15.21
CA ILE A 49 27.47 3.94 14.06
C ILE A 49 25.97 3.99 14.37
N ARG A 50 25.59 3.68 15.61
CA ARG A 50 24.20 3.75 16.06
C ARG A 50 23.66 5.17 16.00
N THR A 51 24.42 6.14 16.50
CA THR A 51 24.02 7.55 16.51
C THR A 51 23.89 8.09 15.08
N LYS A 52 24.88 7.82 14.23
CA LYS A 52 24.83 8.21 12.82
C LYS A 52 23.62 7.60 12.10
N PHE A 53 23.37 6.31 12.31
CA PHE A 53 22.24 5.62 11.71
C PHE A 53 20.88 6.19 12.17
N ALA A 54 20.73 6.49 13.46
CA ALA A 54 19.52 7.09 13.99
C ALA A 54 19.24 8.47 13.38
N ILE A 55 20.26 9.31 13.26
CA ILE A 55 20.16 10.62 12.59
C ILE A 55 19.77 10.43 11.12
N GLU A 56 20.43 9.53 10.40
CA GLU A 56 20.15 9.24 8.99
C GLU A 56 18.71 8.75 8.78
N CYS A 57 18.22 7.85 9.64
CA CYS A 57 16.84 7.38 9.61
C CYS A 57 15.83 8.51 9.83
N ASN A 58 16.05 9.34 10.85
CA ASN A 58 15.18 10.48 11.12
C ASN A 58 15.19 11.48 9.96
N ASN A 59 16.35 11.75 9.37
CA ASN A 59 16.47 12.60 8.19
C ASN A 59 15.73 12.00 6.99
N ALA A 60 15.88 10.70 6.73
CA ALA A 60 15.18 10.01 5.65
C ALA A 60 13.65 10.02 5.84
N ILE A 61 13.18 9.82 7.07
CA ILE A 61 11.75 9.91 7.41
C ILE A 61 11.26 11.33 7.16
N ASN A 62 11.93 12.34 7.72
CA ASN A 62 11.54 13.74 7.55
C ASN A 62 11.53 14.13 6.07
N ASN A 63 12.56 13.76 5.30
CA ASN A 63 12.61 14.00 3.86
C ASN A 63 11.51 13.27 3.10
N HIS A 64 11.17 12.03 3.47
CA HIS A 64 10.06 11.30 2.85
C HIS A 64 8.70 11.97 3.13
N TRP A 65 8.50 12.51 4.34
CA TRP A 65 7.32 13.29 4.67
C TRP A 65 7.26 14.61 3.91
N GLN A 66 8.40 15.27 3.67
CA GLN A 66 8.50 16.45 2.81
C GLN A 66 8.24 16.10 1.32
N ASP A 67 8.71 14.95 0.84
CA ASP A 67 8.47 14.44 -0.51
C ASP A 67 7.02 13.95 -0.71
N GLY A 68 6.30 13.60 0.36
CA GLY A 68 4.87 13.31 0.35
C GLY A 68 4.00 14.52 -0.04
N VAL A 69 4.55 15.74 0.02
CA VAL A 69 3.90 16.98 -0.42
C VAL A 69 4.24 17.32 -1.88
N LYS A 70 5.26 16.68 -2.49
CA LYS A 70 5.48 16.80 -3.93
C LYS A 70 4.35 16.07 -4.64
N ARG A 71 3.41 16.86 -5.15
CA ARG A 71 2.19 16.41 -5.80
C ARG A 71 2.57 15.37 -6.86
N LYS A 72 2.24 14.10 -6.61
CA LYS A 72 2.57 12.96 -7.51
C LYS A 72 2.08 13.18 -8.94
N ASN A 73 1.11 14.08 -9.13
CA ASN A 73 0.60 14.47 -10.42
C ASN A 73 0.56 16.00 -10.54
N GLN A 74 1.19 16.54 -11.59
CA GLN A 74 1.23 17.98 -11.89
C GLN A 74 -0.17 18.60 -12.06
N TRP A 75 -1.17 17.80 -12.45
CA TRP A 75 -2.54 18.25 -12.65
C TRP A 75 -3.31 18.49 -11.35
N ILE A 76 -2.82 18.01 -10.21
CA ILE A 76 -3.46 18.26 -8.91
C ILE A 76 -2.96 19.62 -8.40
N THR A 77 -3.73 20.67 -8.62
CA THR A 77 -3.45 22.01 -8.12
C THR A 77 -3.92 22.18 -6.67
N GLU A 78 -3.43 23.20 -5.96
CA GLU A 78 -3.90 23.57 -4.60
C GLU A 78 -5.41 23.82 -4.56
N GLU A 79 -5.96 24.38 -5.64
CA GLU A 79 -7.39 24.58 -5.82
C GLU A 79 -8.16 23.25 -5.83
N ILE A 80 -7.67 22.25 -6.58
CA ILE A 80 -8.30 20.92 -6.64
C ILE A 80 -8.27 20.23 -5.27
N ILE A 81 -7.18 20.37 -4.52
CA ILE A 81 -7.07 19.83 -3.15
C ILE A 81 -8.13 20.49 -2.25
N THR A 82 -8.24 21.82 -2.32
CA THR A 82 -9.22 22.60 -1.56
C THR A 82 -10.65 22.17 -1.89
N LEU A 83 -10.97 21.99 -3.18
CA LEU A 83 -12.27 21.49 -3.64
C LEU A 83 -12.56 20.06 -3.15
N MET A 84 -11.56 19.18 -3.12
CA MET A 84 -11.71 17.82 -2.57
C MET A 84 -12.02 17.83 -1.07
N GLU A 85 -11.37 18.69 -0.29
CA GLU A 85 -11.63 18.84 1.13
C GLU A 85 -13.01 19.43 1.42
N GLN A 86 -13.41 20.45 0.66
CA GLN A 86 -14.77 20.99 0.69
C GLN A 86 -15.80 19.90 0.40
N ARG A 87 -15.57 19.07 -0.62
CA ARG A 87 -16.43 17.92 -0.95
C ARG A 87 -16.47 16.87 0.17
N ARG A 88 -15.35 16.55 0.81
CA ARG A 88 -15.30 15.61 1.96
C ARG A 88 -16.11 16.14 3.14
N LYS A 89 -15.95 17.43 3.48
CA LYS A 89 -16.71 18.09 4.55
C LYS A 89 -18.20 18.08 4.25
N PHE A 90 -18.60 18.38 3.02
CA PHE A 90 -20.00 18.38 2.60
C PHE A 90 -20.64 16.98 2.62
N LYS A 91 -19.93 15.96 2.10
CA LYS A 91 -20.40 14.57 2.11
C LYS A 91 -20.57 14.04 3.54
N ASN A 92 -19.62 14.34 4.42
CA ASN A 92 -19.69 13.91 5.82
C ASN A 92 -20.78 14.67 6.61
N SER A 93 -21.05 15.94 6.28
CA SER A 93 -22.11 16.76 6.90
C SER A 93 -23.53 16.25 6.59
N ASN A 94 -23.82 15.89 5.34
CA ASN A 94 -25.17 15.42 4.98
C ASN A 94 -25.45 14.00 5.45
N ILE A 95 -24.44 13.12 5.41
CA ILE A 95 -24.61 11.73 5.84
C ILE A 95 -24.79 11.62 7.36
N THR A 96 -24.16 12.50 8.14
CA THR A 96 -24.33 12.54 9.60
C THR A 96 -25.69 13.11 9.98
N LYS A 97 -26.16 14.19 9.35
CA LYS A 97 -27.51 14.74 9.63
C LYS A 97 -28.63 13.76 9.29
N GLN A 98 -28.55 13.09 8.15
CA GLN A 98 -29.56 12.08 7.76
C GLN A 98 -29.51 10.84 8.66
N LYS A 99 -28.30 10.36 9.03
CA LYS A 99 -28.18 9.24 9.97
C LYS A 99 -28.71 9.61 11.35
N VAL A 100 -28.34 10.77 11.91
CA VAL A 100 -28.82 11.21 13.22
C VAL A 100 -30.34 11.34 13.23
N LYS A 101 -30.93 11.91 12.17
CA LYS A 101 -32.39 11.99 12.03
C LYS A 101 -33.05 10.62 12.01
N ARG A 102 -32.53 9.69 11.20
CA ARG A 102 -33.06 8.32 11.10
C ARG A 102 -32.91 7.54 12.41
N TRP A 103 -31.80 7.72 13.12
CA TRP A 103 -31.57 7.10 14.42
C TRP A 103 -32.52 7.64 15.49
N LYS A 104 -32.81 8.95 15.48
CA LYS A 104 -33.77 9.57 16.39
C LYS A 104 -35.20 9.04 16.16
N GLU A 105 -35.63 8.98 14.90
CA GLU A 105 -36.94 8.40 14.52
C GLU A 105 -37.04 6.93 14.95
N TYR A 106 -35.99 6.14 14.76
CA TYR A 106 -35.95 4.73 15.18
C TYR A 106 -36.05 4.56 16.70
N VAL A 107 -35.36 5.39 17.48
CA VAL A 107 -35.48 5.38 18.94
C VAL A 107 -36.91 5.77 19.35
N GLU A 108 -37.49 6.82 18.78
CA GLU A 108 -38.88 7.20 19.04
C GLU A 108 -39.87 6.07 18.68
N GLU A 109 -39.69 5.38 17.54
CA GLU A 109 -40.48 4.20 17.16
C GLU A 109 -40.39 3.06 18.19
N LEU A 110 -39.20 2.77 18.73
CA LEU A 110 -39.00 1.73 19.74
C LEU A 110 -39.70 2.05 21.07
N TYR A 111 -39.81 3.32 21.43
CA TYR A 111 -40.39 3.75 22.71
C TYR A 111 -41.83 4.28 22.60
N ASN A 112 -42.43 4.33 21.40
CA ASN A 112 -43.79 4.82 21.13
C ASN A 112 -44.94 3.98 21.72
N GLY A 113 -44.66 3.05 22.62
CA GLY A 113 -45.70 2.28 23.32
C GLY A 113 -45.30 1.68 24.67
N ASN A 114 -44.11 2.02 25.21
CA ASN A 114 -43.66 1.45 26.48
C ASN A 114 -42.73 2.42 27.23
N LEU A 115 -43.26 3.57 27.63
CA LEU A 115 -42.62 4.41 28.64
C LEU A 115 -42.97 3.84 30.03
N ASN A 116 -42.12 2.95 30.53
CA ASN A 116 -42.03 2.79 31.99
C ASN A 116 -41.14 3.93 32.49
N GLU A 117 -41.77 4.90 33.17
CA GLU A 117 -41.14 6.07 33.80
C GLU A 117 -39.97 5.72 34.73
N SER A 118 -39.81 4.44 35.11
CA SER A 118 -38.79 3.94 36.03
C SER A 118 -37.38 3.74 35.43
N VAL A 119 -37.18 3.92 34.12
CA VAL A 119 -35.88 3.64 33.45
C VAL A 119 -35.12 4.92 33.05
N LEU A 120 -35.73 6.10 33.19
CA LEU A 120 -35.06 7.38 32.89
C LEU A 120 -34.28 7.88 34.12
N GLU A 121 -33.08 7.37 34.34
CA GLU A 121 -32.09 8.08 35.15
C GLU A 121 -31.67 9.35 34.38
N LYS A 122 -31.95 10.52 34.95
CA LYS A 122 -31.48 11.79 34.40
C LYS A 122 -29.97 11.82 34.56
N GLU A 123 -29.24 11.70 33.46
CA GLU A 123 -27.80 11.95 33.46
C GLU A 123 -27.54 13.39 33.94
N GLU A 124 -26.86 13.53 35.08
CA GLU A 124 -26.35 14.82 35.53
C GLU A 124 -25.31 15.32 34.52
N ILE A 125 -25.52 16.55 34.05
CA ILE A 125 -24.59 17.23 33.16
C ILE A 125 -23.32 17.51 33.97
N VAL A 126 -22.30 16.67 33.80
CA VAL A 126 -20.94 16.95 34.29
C VAL A 126 -20.45 18.19 33.55
N LYS A 127 -20.32 19.31 34.27
CA LYS A 127 -19.72 20.54 33.75
C LYS A 127 -18.29 20.21 33.29
N LYS A 128 -17.97 20.57 32.05
CA LYS A 128 -16.63 20.44 31.47
C LYS A 128 -15.72 21.56 31.96
N ASP A 129 -15.46 21.59 33.26
CA ASP A 129 -14.36 22.38 33.80
C ASP A 129 -13.36 21.38 34.37
N ASP A 130 -12.27 21.20 33.61
CA ASP A 130 -10.93 20.73 34.03
C ASP A 130 -10.23 20.01 32.87
N LYS A 131 -9.76 20.80 31.89
CA LYS A 131 -8.52 20.44 31.19
C LYS A 131 -7.39 20.96 32.05
N GLY A 132 -6.80 20.06 32.84
CA GLY A 132 -5.60 20.35 33.62
C GLY A 132 -4.47 20.89 32.75
N GLU A 133 -3.72 21.80 33.35
CA GLU A 133 -2.44 22.37 32.90
C GLU A 133 -1.40 21.30 32.56
#